data_AF-A0A7H8PS99-F1
#
_entry.id   AF-A0A7H8PS99-F1
#
_cell.length_a   1.000
_cell.length_b   1.000
_cell.length_c   1.000
_cell.angle_alpha   90.00
_cell.angle_beta   90.00
_cell.angle_gamma   90.00
#
_symmetry.space_group_name_H-M   'P 1'
#
loop_
_entity.id
_entity.type
_entity.pdbx_description
1 polymer ?
#
loop_
_entity_poly.entity_id
_entity_poly.type
_entity_poly.pdbx_seq_one_letter_code
_entity_poly.pdbx_strand_id
1 'polypeptide(L)'
;MKRFSYLLLAHLLLVSCDDGDILVSSFNFDDSSLEICNGAKKNEFVAYKINSDVNEAISYNFISDAFSLSKETPTPITIKLDGETNILVYRKFTDKIDKSYFCNTIPPSGVSVIEELVIKEGNAVISTKIILEDDNDGVPAEDEDLNKDGDFTNDDTDQDGIPNFKDQDDDNDNILTSAELPNDIPDDDSPRDTDGDGIPDYLESDDDDDGIPTRNEDTNQNGNPRDDVNGDNIPDYRQKEATDTNIEMPASLNNTVKTTYQTIITINNIVIDGNNQNFEDDSFSFGTKETTKSIETKKE
;
A
#
# COMPACT_ATOMS: atom_id res chain seq x y z
N MET A 1 -34.50 -8.65 78.84
CA MET A 1 -33.37 -8.64 77.88
C MET A 1 -33.91 -8.93 76.47
N LYS A 2 -34.48 -7.93 75.79
CA LYS A 2 -35.12 -8.08 74.46
C LYS A 2 -34.87 -6.87 73.54
N ARG A 3 -33.69 -6.24 73.66
CA ARG A 3 -33.37 -5.01 72.90
C ARG A 3 -31.98 -5.00 72.25
N PHE A 4 -31.28 -6.14 72.22
CA PHE A 4 -29.92 -6.21 71.64
C PHE A 4 -29.82 -6.96 70.30
N SER A 5 -30.94 -7.45 69.75
CA SER A 5 -30.92 -8.28 68.54
C SER A 5 -31.19 -7.54 67.22
N TYR A 6 -31.36 -6.22 67.25
CA TYR A 6 -31.66 -5.42 66.05
C TYR A 6 -30.46 -4.66 65.49
N LEU A 7 -29.30 -4.70 66.16
CA LEU A 7 -28.09 -4.00 65.71
C LEU A 7 -27.14 -4.87 64.87
N LEU A 8 -27.36 -6.18 64.80
CA LEU A 8 -26.54 -7.09 63.97
C LEU A 8 -27.13 -7.36 62.58
N LEU A 9 -28.39 -6.99 62.34
CA LEU A 9 -29.07 -7.20 61.04
C LEU A 9 -29.04 -5.95 60.14
N ALA A 10 -28.47 -4.85 60.62
CA ALA A 10 -28.32 -3.60 59.86
C ALA A 10 -26.95 -3.46 59.16
N HIS A 11 -26.10 -4.48 59.22
CA HIS A 11 -24.78 -4.49 58.55
C HIS A 11 -24.72 -5.41 57.32
N LEU A 12 -25.83 -6.04 56.93
CA LEU A 12 -25.88 -6.98 55.79
C LEU A 12 -26.58 -6.41 54.54
N LEU A 13 -26.84 -5.11 54.48
CA LEU A 13 -27.50 -4.44 53.33
C LEU A 13 -26.61 -3.44 52.59
N LEU A 14 -25.29 -3.48 52.80
CA LEU A 14 -24.33 -2.85 51.90
C LEU A 14 -23.76 -3.90 50.97
N VAL A 15 -24.64 -4.55 50.20
CA VAL A 15 -24.23 -5.09 48.90
C VAL A 15 -24.18 -3.87 48.00
N SER A 16 -23.01 -3.23 47.92
CA SER A 16 -22.72 -2.39 46.78
C SER A 16 -22.77 -3.29 45.56
N CYS A 17 -23.84 -3.19 44.77
CA CYS A 17 -23.65 -3.33 43.34
C CYS A 17 -22.74 -2.17 42.96
N ASP A 18 -21.44 -2.44 42.94
CA ASP A 18 -20.48 -1.68 42.18
C ASP A 18 -20.79 -2.04 40.72
N ASP A 19 -21.86 -1.45 40.18
CA ASP A 19 -22.04 -1.39 38.73
C ASP A 19 -20.94 -0.44 38.27
N GLY A 20 -19.78 -1.01 37.98
CA GLY A 20 -18.65 -0.27 37.42
C GLY A 20 -19.15 0.45 36.17
N ASP A 21 -19.44 1.75 36.33
CA ASP A 21 -19.91 2.59 35.24
C ASP A 21 -18.87 2.52 34.13
N ILE A 22 -19.23 1.90 33.01
CA ILE A 22 -18.43 1.94 31.79
C ILE A 22 -18.43 3.41 31.34
N LEU A 23 -17.27 4.05 31.45
CA LEU A 23 -17.10 5.46 31.09
C LEU A 23 -17.01 5.68 29.56
N VAL A 24 -16.71 4.62 28.80
CA VAL A 24 -16.66 4.63 27.32
C VAL A 24 -17.93 4.00 26.75
N SER A 25 -18.85 4.80 26.22
CA SER A 25 -20.07 4.28 25.58
C SER A 25 -19.90 3.97 24.08
N SER A 26 -18.88 4.55 23.43
CA SER A 26 -18.61 4.40 22.00
C SER A 26 -17.16 4.81 21.67
N PHE A 27 -16.64 4.36 20.53
CA PHE A 27 -15.37 4.76 19.95
C PHE A 27 -15.57 5.86 18.90
N ASN A 28 -14.97 7.04 19.11
CA ASN A 28 -14.97 8.11 18.11
C ASN A 28 -13.55 8.47 17.68
N PHE A 29 -13.19 8.05 16.46
CA PHE A 29 -11.89 8.30 15.84
C PHE A 29 -12.03 8.70 14.37
N ASP A 30 -13.14 9.33 13.99
CA ASP A 30 -13.43 9.65 12.58
C ASP A 30 -12.38 10.58 11.96
N ASP A 31 -11.82 11.49 12.76
CA ASP A 31 -10.77 12.44 12.35
C ASP A 31 -9.34 11.88 12.45
N SER A 32 -9.18 10.58 12.70
CA SER A 32 -7.89 9.91 12.79
C SER A 32 -7.69 8.91 11.66
N SER A 33 -6.44 8.66 11.27
CA SER A 33 -6.11 7.67 10.24
C SER A 33 -5.66 6.34 10.86
N LEU A 34 -5.86 5.24 10.14
CA LEU A 34 -5.28 3.94 10.49
C LEU A 34 -3.76 4.00 10.30
N GLU A 35 -3.04 3.62 11.34
CA GLU A 35 -1.60 3.37 11.27
C GLU A 35 -1.31 1.92 11.69
N ILE A 36 -0.26 1.32 11.12
CA ILE A 36 0.12 -0.06 11.37
C ILE A 36 1.62 -0.13 11.60
N CYS A 37 2.03 -0.77 12.69
CA CYS A 37 3.42 -0.97 13.06
C CYS A 37 3.72 -2.44 13.37
N ASN A 38 4.98 -2.84 13.18
CA ASN A 38 5.43 -4.17 13.58
C ASN A 38 5.51 -4.25 15.11
N GLY A 39 5.02 -5.36 15.67
CA GLY A 39 5.13 -5.70 17.07
C GLY A 39 6.51 -6.27 17.43
N ALA A 40 6.63 -6.74 18.66
CA ALA A 40 7.89 -7.26 19.19
C ALA A 40 8.19 -8.68 18.71
N LYS A 41 7.14 -9.47 18.44
CA LYS A 41 7.26 -10.85 17.93
C LYS A 41 7.23 -10.87 16.41
N LYS A 42 7.72 -11.99 15.85
CA LYS A 42 7.61 -12.24 14.41
C LYS A 42 6.15 -12.23 13.98
N ASN A 43 5.84 -11.50 12.91
CA ASN A 43 4.51 -11.38 12.31
C ASN A 43 3.44 -10.86 13.30
N GLU A 44 3.88 -10.17 14.35
CA GLU A 44 3.00 -9.40 15.23
C GLU A 44 2.89 -7.98 14.69
N PHE A 45 1.68 -7.42 14.75
CA PHE A 45 1.36 -6.11 14.23
C PHE A 45 0.46 -5.38 15.21
N VAL A 46 0.58 -4.05 15.24
CA VAL A 46 -0.29 -3.16 15.99
C VAL A 46 -0.92 -2.18 15.02
N ALA A 47 -2.22 -2.33 14.77
CA ALA A 47 -3.04 -1.35 14.09
C ALA A 47 -3.58 -0.35 15.11
N TYR A 48 -3.54 0.95 14.85
CA TYR A 48 -3.99 1.94 15.83
C TYR A 48 -4.51 3.22 15.18
N LYS A 49 -5.32 3.97 15.95
CA LYS A 49 -5.69 5.37 15.69
C LYS A 49 -5.41 6.18 16.96
N ILE A 50 -4.95 7.42 16.79
CA ILE A 50 -4.69 8.35 17.89
C ILE A 50 -5.53 9.61 17.68
N ASN A 51 -6.45 9.87 18.60
CA ASN A 51 -7.12 11.17 18.69
C ASN A 51 -6.33 12.05 19.66
N SER A 52 -5.47 12.90 19.09
CA SER A 52 -4.53 13.70 19.87
C SER A 52 -5.17 14.91 20.57
N ASP A 53 -6.41 15.24 20.25
CA ASP A 53 -7.12 16.38 20.82
C ASP A 53 -7.73 16.05 22.18
N VAL A 54 -8.08 14.79 22.40
CA VAL A 54 -8.63 14.27 23.66
C VAL A 54 -7.70 13.26 24.36
N ASN A 55 -6.49 13.06 23.83
CA ASN A 55 -5.49 12.10 24.33
C ASN A 55 -6.04 10.67 24.43
N GLU A 56 -6.73 10.22 23.38
CA GLU A 56 -7.31 8.88 23.31
C GLU A 56 -6.67 8.10 22.16
N ALA A 57 -6.57 6.78 22.31
CA ALA A 57 -6.18 5.89 21.24
C ALA A 57 -6.92 4.56 21.32
N ILE A 58 -7.14 3.98 20.15
CA ILE A 58 -7.63 2.62 20.01
C ILE A 58 -6.60 1.83 19.21
N SER A 59 -6.29 0.64 19.70
CA SER A 59 -5.22 -0.21 19.17
C SER A 59 -5.67 -1.66 19.10
N TYR A 60 -5.34 -2.33 18.01
CA TYR A 60 -5.55 -3.75 17.78
C TYR A 60 -4.21 -4.44 17.56
N ASN A 61 -3.81 -5.28 18.51
CA ASN A 61 -2.65 -6.16 18.37
C ASN A 61 -3.08 -7.48 17.75
N PHE A 62 -2.32 -8.00 16.80
CA PHE A 62 -2.57 -9.29 16.20
C PHE A 62 -1.32 -9.97 15.65
N ILE A 63 -1.38 -11.29 15.51
CA ILE A 63 -0.32 -12.09 14.88
C ILE A 63 -0.88 -12.76 13.63
N SER A 64 -0.22 -12.59 12.49
CA SER A 64 -0.67 -13.21 11.24
C SER A 64 0.49 -13.44 10.26
N ASP A 65 0.74 -14.70 9.92
CA ASP A 65 1.68 -15.07 8.85
C ASP A 65 1.17 -14.71 7.45
N ALA A 66 -0.14 -14.49 7.32
CA ALA A 66 -0.78 -14.17 6.04
C ALA A 66 -0.83 -12.67 5.75
N PHE A 67 -0.74 -11.82 6.79
CA PHE A 67 -0.86 -10.38 6.64
C PHE A 67 0.44 -9.74 6.15
N SER A 68 0.31 -8.81 5.20
CA SER A 68 1.36 -7.90 4.78
C SER A 68 0.73 -6.63 4.23
N LEU A 69 1.40 -5.49 4.45
CA LEU A 69 1.03 -4.20 3.85
C LEU A 69 1.34 -4.14 2.36
N SER A 70 2.10 -5.10 1.83
CA SER A 70 2.53 -5.11 0.43
C SER A 70 2.25 -6.45 -0.23
N LYS A 71 1.12 -7.06 0.10
CA LYS A 71 0.65 -8.29 -0.53
C LYS A 71 -0.86 -8.29 -0.49
N GLU A 72 -1.48 -8.53 -1.63
CA GLU A 72 -2.92 -8.70 -1.70
C GLU A 72 -3.36 -9.92 -0.88
N THR A 73 -4.54 -9.81 -0.29
CA THR A 73 -5.24 -10.92 0.35
C THR A 73 -6.46 -11.28 -0.51
N PRO A 74 -6.40 -12.35 -1.35
CA PRO A 74 -7.51 -12.73 -2.22
C PRO A 74 -8.81 -13.01 -1.47
N THR A 75 -8.68 -13.49 -0.23
CA THR A 75 -9.77 -13.59 0.74
C THR A 75 -9.42 -12.79 1.99
N PRO A 76 -10.39 -12.09 2.62
CA PRO A 76 -10.14 -11.37 3.86
C PRO A 76 -9.62 -12.30 4.97
N ILE A 77 -8.58 -11.85 5.67
CA ILE A 77 -8.04 -12.54 6.84
C ILE A 77 -9.00 -12.31 7.99
N THR A 78 -9.46 -13.39 8.64
CA THR A 78 -10.32 -13.30 9.83
C THR A 78 -9.55 -13.78 11.06
N ILE A 79 -9.47 -12.94 12.09
CA ILE A 79 -8.76 -13.25 13.34
C ILE A 79 -9.74 -13.01 14.50
N LYS A 80 -9.96 -14.05 15.30
CA LYS A 80 -10.79 -13.93 16.50
C LYS A 80 -10.02 -13.19 17.59
N LEU A 81 -10.67 -12.25 18.28
CA LEU A 81 -10.13 -11.72 19.52
C LEU A 81 -10.11 -12.81 20.59
N ASP A 82 -9.04 -12.85 21.38
CA ASP A 82 -8.81 -13.88 22.40
C ASP A 82 -8.50 -13.31 23.79
N GLY A 83 -8.31 -12.00 23.91
CA GLY A 83 -7.99 -11.35 25.18
C GLY A 83 -6.55 -11.56 25.66
N GLU A 84 -5.69 -12.23 24.87
CA GLU A 84 -4.30 -12.53 25.21
C GLU A 84 -3.32 -12.00 24.16
N THR A 85 -3.49 -12.42 22.91
CA THR A 85 -2.59 -12.10 21.79
C THR A 85 -3.26 -11.24 20.74
N ASN A 86 -4.53 -11.51 20.45
CA ASN A 86 -5.34 -10.76 19.50
C ASN A 86 -6.31 -9.92 20.32
N ILE A 87 -5.94 -8.67 20.58
CA ILE A 87 -6.63 -7.81 21.55
C ILE A 87 -6.89 -6.44 20.96
N LEU A 88 -8.11 -5.95 21.16
CA LEU A 88 -8.49 -4.58 20.89
C LEU A 88 -8.49 -3.83 22.22
N VAL A 89 -7.80 -2.70 22.27
CA VAL A 89 -7.63 -1.92 23.50
C VAL A 89 -7.85 -0.44 23.19
N TYR A 90 -8.80 0.15 23.90
CA TYR A 90 -8.99 1.59 23.99
C TYR A 90 -8.26 2.13 25.22
N ARG A 91 -7.61 3.28 25.08
CA ARG A 91 -6.91 3.97 26.17
C ARG A 91 -7.11 5.48 26.12
N LYS A 92 -7.22 6.08 27.30
CA LYS A 92 -7.08 7.52 27.53
C LYS A 92 -5.79 7.80 28.28
N PHE A 93 -5.08 8.87 27.91
CA PHE A 93 -3.77 9.19 28.45
C PHE A 93 -3.74 10.53 29.19
N THR A 94 -2.78 10.68 30.09
CA THR A 94 -2.50 11.95 30.79
C THR A 94 -2.05 13.05 29.85
N ASP A 95 -1.30 12.67 28.83
CA ASP A 95 -0.63 13.58 27.92
C ASP A 95 -0.83 13.11 26.47
N LYS A 96 -0.58 14.02 25.54
CA LYS A 96 -0.62 13.71 24.11
C LYS A 96 0.43 12.66 23.77
N ILE A 97 0.00 11.64 23.03
CA ILE A 97 0.88 10.64 22.43
C ILE A 97 1.01 10.86 20.92
N ASP A 98 2.02 10.22 20.32
CA ASP A 98 2.20 10.13 18.88
C ASP A 98 2.51 8.68 18.47
N LYS A 99 2.81 8.47 17.18
CA LYS A 99 3.13 7.15 16.62
C LYS A 99 4.24 6.39 17.37
N SER A 100 5.16 7.10 18.02
CA SER A 100 6.27 6.48 18.76
C SER A 100 5.79 5.65 19.95
N TYR A 101 4.59 5.91 20.48
CA TYR A 101 3.99 5.11 21.54
C TYR A 101 3.73 3.66 21.12
N PHE A 102 3.29 3.45 19.87
CA PHE A 102 2.98 2.12 19.33
C PHE A 102 4.12 1.52 18.50
N CYS A 103 4.93 2.36 17.85
CA CYS A 103 5.90 1.91 16.85
C CYS A 103 7.34 1.79 17.36
N ASN A 104 7.58 2.02 18.66
CA ASN A 104 8.88 1.82 19.28
C ASN A 104 8.88 0.60 20.19
N THR A 105 10.04 -0.05 20.27
CA THR A 105 10.28 -1.15 21.22
C THR A 105 10.26 -0.69 22.68
N ILE A 106 10.49 0.62 22.92
CA ILE A 106 10.41 1.26 24.23
C ILE A 106 9.46 2.47 24.09
N PRO A 107 8.26 2.42 24.68
CA PRO A 107 7.33 3.54 24.67
C PRO A 107 7.90 4.79 25.36
N PRO A 108 7.52 5.99 24.93
CA PRO A 108 7.91 7.24 25.57
C PRO A 108 7.57 7.26 27.08
N SER A 109 8.50 7.71 27.91
CA SER A 109 8.27 7.91 29.34
C SER A 109 7.47 9.18 29.63
N GLY A 110 6.71 9.20 30.72
CA GLY A 110 6.00 10.38 31.19
C GLY A 110 4.52 10.42 30.82
N VAL A 111 4.08 9.52 29.94
CA VAL A 111 2.67 9.30 29.62
C VAL A 111 2.12 8.20 30.53
N SER A 112 1.00 8.45 31.19
CA SER A 112 0.26 7.43 31.97
C SER A 112 -1.12 7.17 31.38
N VAL A 113 -1.60 5.93 31.50
CA VAL A 113 -2.96 5.57 31.11
C VAL A 113 -3.91 5.94 32.24
N ILE A 114 -4.88 6.80 31.94
CA ILE A 114 -5.95 7.21 32.87
C ILE A 114 -7.08 6.18 32.85
N GLU A 115 -7.37 5.68 31.65
CA GLU A 115 -8.50 4.81 31.41
C GLU A 115 -8.11 3.76 30.38
N GLU A 116 -8.50 2.52 30.62
CA GLU A 116 -8.22 1.39 29.73
C GLU A 116 -9.46 0.52 29.62
N LEU A 117 -9.83 0.20 28.38
CA LEU A 117 -10.88 -0.75 28.07
C LEU A 117 -10.29 -1.83 27.16
N VAL A 118 -10.29 -3.07 27.64
CA VAL A 118 -9.76 -4.24 26.92
C VAL A 118 -10.90 -5.09 26.38
N ILE A 119 -10.99 -5.19 25.07
CA ILE A 119 -12.00 -5.98 24.35
C ILE A 119 -11.41 -7.34 24.02
N LYS A 120 -12.07 -8.38 24.53
CA LYS A 120 -11.59 -9.77 24.48
C LYS A 120 -12.36 -10.66 23.49
N GLU A 121 -13.49 -10.17 23.01
CA GLU A 121 -14.40 -10.90 22.13
C GLU A 121 -14.78 -10.05 20.92
N GLY A 122 -14.71 -10.68 19.75
CA GLY A 122 -14.90 -10.03 18.45
C GLY A 122 -14.15 -10.77 17.36
N ASN A 123 -14.33 -10.33 16.12
CA ASN A 123 -13.67 -10.89 14.94
C ASN A 123 -13.10 -9.74 14.11
N ALA A 124 -11.77 -9.68 14.02
CA ALA A 124 -11.10 -8.80 13.09
C ALA A 124 -11.20 -9.36 11.68
N VAL A 125 -11.50 -8.49 10.73
CA VAL A 125 -11.49 -8.76 9.30
C VAL A 125 -10.50 -7.79 8.66
N ILE A 126 -9.47 -8.32 8.02
CA ILE A 126 -8.40 -7.57 7.40
C ILE A 126 -8.41 -7.88 5.91
N SER A 127 -8.42 -6.85 5.06
CA SER A 127 -8.34 -7.00 3.60
C SER A 127 -7.30 -6.04 3.06
N THR A 128 -6.34 -6.54 2.29
CA THR A 128 -5.41 -5.75 1.49
C THR A 128 -5.71 -5.99 0.02
N LYS A 129 -5.89 -4.93 -0.75
CA LYS A 129 -6.10 -4.97 -2.20
C LYS A 129 -5.12 -4.07 -2.93
N ILE A 130 -4.80 -4.41 -4.17
CA ILE A 130 -4.13 -3.49 -5.08
C ILE A 130 -5.17 -2.48 -5.57
N ILE A 131 -4.81 -1.19 -5.55
CA ILE A 131 -5.70 -0.11 -6.00
C ILE A 131 -5.11 0.73 -7.14
N LEU A 132 -3.81 0.63 -7.37
CA LEU A 132 -3.10 1.31 -8.45
C LEU A 132 -1.81 0.54 -8.76
N GLU A 133 -1.54 0.37 -10.04
CA GLU A 133 -0.29 -0.17 -10.60
C GLU A 133 0.07 0.70 -11.79
N ASP A 134 1.36 1.05 -11.89
CA ASP A 134 1.90 2.00 -12.86
C ASP A 134 3.44 1.88 -12.83
N ASP A 135 4.13 1.75 -13.95
CA ASP A 135 5.61 1.76 -14.05
C ASP A 135 6.23 3.15 -13.79
N ASN A 136 5.44 4.22 -13.94
CA ASN A 136 5.86 5.63 -13.86
C ASN A 136 6.95 6.02 -14.87
N ASP A 137 6.84 5.55 -16.10
CA ASP A 137 7.70 5.94 -17.21
C ASP A 137 7.43 7.37 -17.73
N GLY A 138 6.27 7.94 -17.41
CA GLY A 138 5.87 9.29 -17.81
C GLY A 138 4.66 9.35 -18.74
N VAL A 139 4.19 8.20 -19.23
CA VAL A 139 2.90 8.07 -19.91
C VAL A 139 1.84 7.71 -18.87
N PRO A 140 0.72 8.44 -18.80
CA PRO A 140 -0.40 8.03 -17.95
C PRO A 140 -1.09 6.79 -18.53
N ALA A 141 -1.50 5.85 -17.67
CA ALA A 141 -2.26 4.64 -18.05
C ALA A 141 -3.48 4.90 -18.96
N GLU A 142 -4.13 6.06 -18.83
CA GLU A 142 -5.23 6.45 -19.72
C GLU A 142 -4.82 6.79 -21.16
N ASP A 143 -3.58 7.22 -21.37
CA ASP A 143 -3.01 7.55 -22.68
C ASP A 143 -2.41 6.30 -23.37
N GLU A 144 -2.24 5.21 -22.61
CA GLU A 144 -1.76 3.90 -23.08
C GLU A 144 -2.90 2.95 -23.50
N ASP A 145 -4.16 3.38 -23.36
CA ASP A 145 -5.32 2.75 -23.98
C ASP A 145 -5.34 3.06 -25.50
N LEU A 146 -4.43 2.41 -26.23
CA LEU A 146 -4.16 2.67 -27.65
C LEU A 146 -5.42 2.48 -28.49
N ASN A 147 -6.23 1.48 -28.15
CA ASN A 147 -7.44 1.13 -28.88
C ASN A 147 -8.71 1.90 -28.41
N LYS A 148 -8.64 2.60 -27.28
CA LYS A 148 -9.67 3.47 -26.68
C LYS A 148 -10.93 2.73 -26.24
N ASP A 149 -10.80 1.49 -25.78
CA ASP A 149 -11.92 0.69 -25.26
C ASP A 149 -12.14 0.84 -23.74
N GLY A 150 -11.20 1.50 -23.05
CA GLY A 150 -11.21 1.73 -21.61
C GLY A 150 -10.67 0.57 -20.79
N ASP A 151 -10.03 -0.42 -21.41
CA ASP A 151 -9.38 -1.57 -20.79
C ASP A 151 -7.88 -1.61 -21.14
N PHE A 152 -7.12 -0.72 -20.50
CA PHE A 152 -5.65 -0.63 -20.57
C PHE A 152 -4.91 -1.92 -20.17
N THR A 153 -5.62 -2.97 -19.69
CA THR A 153 -5.00 -4.26 -19.36
C THR A 153 -4.80 -5.17 -20.58
N ASN A 154 -5.27 -4.75 -21.75
CA ASN A 154 -5.19 -5.53 -22.99
C ASN A 154 -4.31 -4.91 -24.09
N ASP A 155 -3.81 -3.68 -23.88
CA ASP A 155 -2.82 -3.03 -24.73
C ASP A 155 -1.41 -3.43 -24.24
N ASP A 156 -0.69 -4.13 -25.12
CA ASP A 156 0.58 -4.82 -24.87
C ASP A 156 1.35 -4.78 -26.21
N THR A 157 2.19 -3.76 -26.38
CA THR A 157 2.85 -3.44 -27.66
C THR A 157 3.83 -4.54 -28.08
N ASP A 158 4.70 -4.98 -27.17
CA ASP A 158 5.70 -6.02 -27.41
C ASP A 158 5.17 -7.47 -27.32
N GLN A 159 3.95 -7.66 -26.80
CA GLN A 159 3.30 -8.95 -26.58
C GLN A 159 4.07 -9.86 -25.61
N ASP A 160 4.78 -9.29 -24.64
CA ASP A 160 5.49 -10.05 -23.60
C ASP A 160 4.56 -10.49 -22.45
N GLY A 161 3.31 -9.98 -22.44
CA GLY A 161 2.28 -10.28 -21.45
C GLY A 161 2.21 -9.28 -20.29
N ILE A 162 2.99 -8.21 -20.33
CA ILE A 162 2.93 -7.05 -19.46
C ILE A 162 2.24 -5.92 -20.24
N PRO A 163 1.04 -5.47 -19.81
CA PRO A 163 0.40 -4.33 -20.47
C PRO A 163 1.23 -3.05 -20.33
N ASN A 164 1.17 -2.17 -21.34
CA ASN A 164 2.00 -0.96 -21.44
C ASN A 164 2.04 -0.14 -20.15
N PHE A 165 0.89 0.14 -19.52
CA PHE A 165 0.86 0.93 -18.26
C PHE A 165 1.53 0.28 -17.03
N LYS A 166 2.08 -0.92 -17.22
CA LYS A 166 2.87 -1.64 -16.23
C LYS A 166 4.23 -1.99 -16.82
N ASP A 167 4.64 -1.38 -17.90
CA ASP A 167 5.84 -1.67 -18.64
C ASP A 167 6.65 -0.39 -18.88
N GLN A 168 7.92 -0.42 -18.50
CA GLN A 168 8.77 0.76 -18.66
C GLN A 168 9.50 0.83 -20.00
N ASP A 169 9.31 -0.19 -20.85
CA ASP A 169 9.94 -0.44 -22.15
C ASP A 169 8.88 -1.16 -23.01
N ASP A 170 7.91 -0.38 -23.49
CA ASP A 170 6.64 -0.83 -24.08
C ASP A 170 6.81 -1.72 -25.33
N ASP A 171 7.81 -1.43 -26.16
CA ASP A 171 8.12 -2.14 -27.40
C ASP A 171 9.32 -3.10 -27.30
N ASN A 172 9.99 -3.13 -26.14
CA ASN A 172 11.06 -4.09 -25.79
C ASN A 172 12.31 -3.96 -26.64
N ASP A 173 12.65 -2.73 -26.93
CA ASP A 173 13.78 -2.35 -27.75
C ASP A 173 15.03 -1.96 -26.90
N ASN A 174 14.94 -2.15 -25.57
CA ASN A 174 15.96 -1.80 -24.56
C ASN A 174 16.18 -0.29 -24.37
N ILE A 175 15.30 0.54 -24.89
CA ILE A 175 15.16 1.94 -24.54
C ILE A 175 13.97 2.03 -23.57
N LEU A 176 14.09 2.88 -22.56
CA LEU A 176 12.98 3.07 -21.63
C LEU A 176 11.99 4.02 -22.30
N THR A 177 10.68 3.76 -22.23
CA THR A 177 9.63 4.68 -22.73
C THR A 177 9.91 6.14 -22.32
N SER A 178 10.26 6.35 -21.05
CA SER A 178 10.64 7.66 -20.48
C SER A 178 11.74 8.44 -21.23
N ALA A 179 12.59 7.73 -21.97
CA ALA A 179 13.69 8.24 -22.76
C ALA A 179 13.28 8.73 -24.15
N GLU A 180 12.17 8.21 -24.65
CA GLU A 180 11.64 8.40 -25.99
C GLU A 180 10.56 9.45 -26.01
N LEU A 181 9.87 9.68 -24.89
CA LEU A 181 8.88 10.76 -24.80
C LEU A 181 9.38 12.14 -25.26
N PRO A 182 10.60 12.61 -24.91
CA PRO A 182 11.02 13.96 -25.31
C PRO A 182 11.31 14.06 -26.81
N ASN A 183 10.57 14.91 -27.53
CA ASN A 183 10.89 15.29 -28.91
C ASN A 183 11.89 16.48 -28.98
N ASP A 184 12.43 16.75 -30.19
CA ASP A 184 13.38 17.85 -30.43
C ASP A 184 12.71 19.16 -30.91
N ILE A 185 11.37 19.25 -30.81
CA ILE A 185 10.55 20.37 -31.29
C ILE A 185 10.19 21.30 -30.12
N PRO A 186 10.61 22.59 -30.14
CA PRO A 186 10.28 23.52 -29.09
C PRO A 186 8.77 23.75 -28.94
N ASP A 187 8.29 23.73 -27.71
CA ASP A 187 6.87 23.93 -27.32
C ASP A 187 5.92 22.86 -27.89
N ASP A 188 6.43 21.67 -28.21
CA ASP A 188 5.64 20.49 -28.59
C ASP A 188 5.78 19.41 -27.52
N ASP A 189 4.67 19.05 -26.88
CA ASP A 189 4.62 18.02 -25.83
C ASP A 189 4.25 16.64 -26.41
N SER A 190 4.20 16.48 -27.74
CA SER A 190 3.96 15.18 -28.37
C SER A 190 5.13 14.22 -28.10
N PRO A 191 4.90 12.90 -28.01
CA PRO A 191 5.98 11.92 -28.00
C PRO A 191 6.90 12.07 -29.22
N ARG A 192 8.13 11.57 -29.14
CA ARG A 192 9.02 11.48 -30.31
C ARG A 192 8.44 10.48 -31.32
N ASP A 193 8.66 10.79 -32.60
CA ASP A 193 8.26 10.03 -33.80
C ASP A 193 9.39 10.29 -34.82
N THR A 194 10.40 9.44 -34.78
CA THR A 194 11.72 9.65 -35.39
C THR A 194 11.66 9.49 -36.92
N ASP A 195 10.87 8.53 -37.43
CA ASP A 195 10.69 8.31 -38.86
C ASP A 195 9.53 9.14 -39.48
N GLY A 196 8.62 9.65 -38.65
CA GLY A 196 7.49 10.49 -39.04
C GLY A 196 6.29 9.72 -39.58
N ASP A 197 6.12 8.43 -39.24
CA ASP A 197 5.01 7.59 -39.68
C ASP A 197 3.72 7.78 -38.85
N GLY A 198 3.84 8.41 -37.68
CA GLY A 198 2.77 8.72 -36.75
C GLY A 198 2.58 7.72 -35.60
N ILE A 199 3.43 6.71 -35.49
CA ILE A 199 3.61 5.87 -34.30
C ILE A 199 4.73 6.53 -33.45
N PRO A 200 4.52 6.73 -32.15
CA PRO A 200 5.59 7.17 -31.26
C PRO A 200 6.71 6.15 -31.13
N ASP A 201 7.96 6.62 -31.00
CA ASP A 201 9.16 5.78 -30.83
C ASP A 201 8.96 4.70 -29.74
N TYR A 202 8.44 5.08 -28.56
CA TYR A 202 8.20 4.13 -27.45
C TYR A 202 7.13 3.04 -27.72
N LEU A 203 6.51 3.03 -28.89
CA LEU A 203 5.54 2.02 -29.32
C LEU A 203 5.99 1.26 -30.56
N GLU A 204 7.24 1.41 -30.99
CA GLU A 204 7.80 0.77 -32.18
C GLU A 204 9.25 0.31 -31.98
N SER A 205 9.56 -0.90 -32.42
CA SER A 205 10.89 -1.49 -32.16
C SER A 205 12.01 -1.04 -33.12
N ASP A 206 11.75 -0.09 -34.02
CA ASP A 206 12.63 0.34 -35.14
C ASP A 206 12.37 1.84 -35.44
N ASP A 207 12.76 2.71 -34.50
CA ASP A 207 12.47 4.15 -34.42
C ASP A 207 12.70 4.94 -35.72
N ASP A 208 13.66 4.55 -36.56
CA ASP A 208 14.02 5.27 -37.79
C ASP A 208 13.66 4.53 -39.10
N ASP A 209 12.97 3.39 -38.97
CA ASP A 209 12.49 2.50 -40.03
C ASP A 209 13.60 2.14 -41.05
N ASP A 210 14.84 1.95 -40.60
CA ASP A 210 15.95 1.55 -41.46
C ASP A 210 15.99 0.02 -41.71
N GLY A 211 15.22 -0.74 -40.92
CA GLY A 211 15.08 -2.18 -40.98
C GLY A 211 15.98 -2.95 -40.00
N ILE A 212 16.67 -2.27 -39.10
CA ILE A 212 17.45 -2.82 -38.00
C ILE A 212 16.75 -2.39 -36.70
N PRO A 213 16.20 -3.34 -35.92
CA PRO A 213 15.51 -2.97 -34.68
C PRO A 213 16.42 -2.20 -33.72
N THR A 214 15.90 -1.18 -33.04
CA THR A 214 16.61 -0.26 -32.13
C THR A 214 17.52 -1.02 -31.14
N ARG A 215 17.02 -2.10 -30.53
CA ARG A 215 17.80 -2.98 -29.62
C ARG A 215 19.08 -3.57 -30.23
N ASN A 216 19.14 -3.70 -31.56
CA ASN A 216 20.27 -4.29 -32.29
C ASN A 216 21.25 -3.23 -32.81
N GLU A 217 21.04 -1.96 -32.48
CA GLU A 217 21.94 -0.86 -32.82
C GLU A 217 22.92 -0.54 -31.67
N ASP A 218 23.01 -1.43 -30.69
CA ASP A 218 24.01 -1.43 -29.61
C ASP A 218 25.40 -1.91 -30.10
N THR A 219 26.05 -1.11 -30.96
CA THR A 219 27.31 -1.47 -31.63
C THR A 219 28.38 -2.02 -30.67
N ASN A 220 28.38 -1.59 -29.41
CA ASN A 220 29.34 -2.00 -28.40
C ASN A 220 28.89 -3.18 -27.49
N GLN A 221 27.66 -3.67 -27.65
CA GLN A 221 27.06 -4.84 -26.99
C GLN A 221 27.02 -4.72 -25.46
N ASN A 222 26.75 -3.51 -24.94
CA ASN A 222 26.64 -3.27 -23.51
C ASN A 222 25.19 -3.32 -22.99
N GLY A 223 24.21 -3.49 -23.88
CA GLY A 223 22.78 -3.51 -23.61
C GLY A 223 22.12 -2.12 -23.55
N ASN A 224 22.76 -1.08 -24.11
CA ASN A 224 22.26 0.30 -24.09
C ASN A 224 22.53 1.01 -25.44
N PRO A 225 21.62 0.89 -26.42
CA PRO A 225 21.78 1.55 -27.73
C PRO A 225 21.89 3.08 -27.65
N ARG A 226 21.47 3.69 -26.52
CA ARG A 226 21.55 5.16 -26.28
C ARG A 226 22.95 5.73 -26.22
N ASP A 227 23.97 4.92 -26.00
CA ASP A 227 25.35 5.39 -25.94
C ASP A 227 26.18 5.14 -27.21
N ASP A 228 25.58 4.47 -28.20
CA ASP A 228 26.12 4.32 -29.55
C ASP A 228 25.65 5.51 -30.40
N VAL A 229 26.53 6.49 -30.52
CA VAL A 229 26.23 7.79 -31.16
C VAL A 229 27.22 8.13 -32.26
N ASN A 230 26.74 8.90 -33.23
CA ASN A 230 27.56 9.46 -34.29
C ASN A 230 28.45 10.65 -33.79
N GLY A 231 29.15 11.30 -34.73
CA GLY A 231 30.04 12.44 -34.44
C GLY A 231 29.34 13.71 -33.92
N ASP A 232 28.02 13.79 -34.02
CA ASP A 232 27.16 14.89 -33.55
C ASP A 232 26.39 14.52 -32.25
N ASN A 233 26.72 13.38 -31.62
CA ASN A 233 26.06 12.82 -30.43
C ASN A 233 24.57 12.45 -30.65
N ILE A 234 24.17 12.10 -31.87
CA ILE A 234 22.86 11.53 -32.15
C ILE A 234 23.00 10.00 -32.05
N PRO A 235 22.15 9.31 -31.28
CA PRO A 235 22.10 7.85 -31.25
C PRO A 235 21.89 7.24 -32.63
N ASP A 236 22.47 6.06 -32.86
CA ASP A 236 22.40 5.38 -34.15
C ASP A 236 20.94 5.03 -34.52
N TYR A 237 20.15 4.51 -33.57
CA TYR A 237 18.71 4.21 -33.70
C TYR A 237 17.80 5.39 -34.03
N ARG A 238 18.35 6.59 -34.20
CA ARG A 238 17.61 7.79 -34.60
C ARG A 238 18.02 8.29 -35.98
N GLN A 239 18.66 7.45 -36.78
CA GLN A 239 19.35 7.82 -37.99
C GLN A 239 19.36 6.70 -39.03
N LYS A 240 18.39 6.74 -39.94
CA LYS A 240 18.26 5.82 -41.10
C LYS A 240 19.51 5.54 -41.96
N GLU A 241 20.54 6.38 -41.86
CA GLU A 241 21.78 6.27 -42.64
C GLU A 241 22.98 5.82 -41.80
N ALA A 242 22.76 5.47 -40.53
CA ALA A 242 23.75 4.83 -39.70
C ALA A 242 24.15 3.49 -40.34
N THR A 243 25.39 3.06 -40.05
CA THR A 243 25.95 1.85 -40.66
C THR A 243 25.80 0.70 -39.70
N ASP A 244 24.56 0.39 -39.35
CA ASP A 244 24.30 -0.48 -38.22
C ASP A 244 24.58 -1.91 -38.63
N THR A 245 25.35 -2.56 -37.79
CA THR A 245 25.63 -3.97 -37.96
C THR A 245 24.69 -4.71 -37.05
N ASN A 246 23.76 -5.47 -37.61
CA ASN A 246 22.92 -6.41 -36.86
C ASN A 246 23.81 -7.26 -35.92
N ILE A 247 23.77 -6.92 -34.63
CA ILE A 247 24.50 -7.58 -33.55
C ILE A 247 23.64 -8.67 -32.90
N GLU A 248 24.21 -9.38 -31.92
CA GLU A 248 23.47 -10.35 -31.12
C GLU A 248 22.38 -9.67 -30.28
N MET A 249 21.20 -10.28 -30.24
CA MET A 249 20.04 -9.82 -29.47
C MET A 249 20.42 -9.65 -27.98
N PRO A 250 20.49 -8.42 -27.45
CA PRO A 250 20.78 -8.20 -26.04
C PRO A 250 19.64 -8.75 -25.18
N ALA A 251 19.92 -9.07 -23.92
CA ALA A 251 18.87 -9.45 -22.99
C ALA A 251 17.91 -8.27 -22.77
N SER A 252 16.61 -8.54 -22.68
CA SER A 252 15.60 -7.52 -22.39
C SER A 252 15.80 -6.91 -21.00
N LEU A 253 15.44 -5.64 -20.86
CA LEU A 253 15.48 -4.93 -19.59
C LEU A 253 14.46 -5.52 -18.62
N ASN A 254 14.82 -5.68 -17.34
CA ASN A 254 13.82 -6.05 -16.33
C ASN A 254 12.83 -4.90 -16.19
N ASN A 255 11.56 -5.20 -16.04
CA ASN A 255 10.50 -4.24 -15.81
C ASN A 255 10.35 -3.90 -14.31
N THR A 256 9.91 -2.67 -13.97
CA THR A 256 9.64 -2.24 -12.59
C THR A 256 8.30 -1.52 -12.47
N VAL A 257 7.37 -2.10 -11.71
CA VAL A 257 6.02 -1.54 -11.49
C VAL A 257 5.88 -0.98 -10.08
N LYS A 258 5.32 0.21 -9.92
CA LYS A 258 4.88 0.73 -8.62
C LYS A 258 3.46 0.25 -8.32
N THR A 259 3.34 -0.64 -7.33
CA THR A 259 2.05 -1.15 -6.85
C THR A 259 1.66 -0.47 -5.54
N THR A 260 0.47 0.14 -5.51
CA THR A 260 -0.14 0.70 -4.30
C THR A 260 -1.19 -0.26 -3.73
N TYR A 261 -0.97 -0.65 -2.48
CA TYR A 261 -1.84 -1.52 -1.71
C TYR A 261 -2.68 -0.69 -0.73
N GLN A 262 -3.97 -0.98 -0.64
CA GLN A 262 -4.87 -0.43 0.37
C GLN A 262 -5.32 -1.54 1.34
N THR A 263 -4.99 -1.35 2.62
CA THR A 263 -5.40 -2.22 3.72
C THR A 263 -6.58 -1.62 4.48
N ILE A 264 -7.61 -2.42 4.74
CA ILE A 264 -8.75 -2.09 5.59
C ILE A 264 -8.80 -3.07 6.76
N ILE A 265 -9.07 -2.56 7.97
CA ILE A 265 -9.24 -3.36 9.19
C ILE A 265 -10.55 -2.98 9.86
N THR A 266 -11.40 -3.98 10.10
CA THR A 266 -12.65 -3.83 10.85
C THR A 266 -12.73 -4.90 11.94
N ILE A 267 -13.19 -4.53 13.13
CA ILE A 267 -13.52 -5.46 14.21
C ILE A 267 -15.03 -5.57 14.28
N ASN A 268 -15.57 -6.79 14.16
CA ASN A 268 -17.01 -7.07 14.17
C ASN A 268 -17.39 -7.90 15.39
N ASN A 269 -18.66 -7.80 15.80
CA ASN A 269 -19.23 -8.55 16.92
C ASN A 269 -18.44 -8.31 18.23
N ILE A 270 -18.10 -7.05 18.49
CA ILE A 270 -17.41 -6.63 19.70
C ILE A 270 -18.29 -6.98 20.91
N VAL A 271 -17.69 -7.60 21.93
CA VAL A 271 -18.37 -7.86 23.21
C VAL A 271 -17.51 -7.37 24.37
N ILE A 272 -18.12 -6.57 25.25
CA ILE A 272 -17.50 -6.07 26.49
C ILE A 272 -18.10 -6.84 27.67
N ASP A 273 -17.28 -7.32 28.61
CA ASP A 273 -17.71 -7.97 29.87
C ASP A 273 -18.84 -9.02 29.74
N GLY A 274 -18.92 -9.70 28.60
CA GLY A 274 -19.93 -10.71 28.30
C GLY A 274 -21.33 -10.17 27.92
N ASN A 275 -21.54 -8.86 27.82
CA ASN A 275 -22.72 -8.23 27.20
C ASN A 275 -22.50 -6.75 26.81
N ASN A 276 -23.24 -6.26 25.81
CA ASN A 276 -23.11 -4.87 25.32
C ASN A 276 -24.14 -3.90 25.94
N GLN A 277 -24.65 -4.14 27.15
CA GLN A 277 -25.82 -3.36 27.63
C GLN A 277 -25.58 -1.85 27.75
N ASN A 278 -24.33 -1.42 27.91
CA ASN A 278 -23.95 -0.02 28.05
C ASN A 278 -22.93 0.45 26.98
N PHE A 279 -22.75 -0.32 25.91
CA PHE A 279 -21.81 0.00 24.83
C PHE A 279 -22.51 -0.03 23.48
N GLU A 280 -22.40 1.05 22.72
CA GLU A 280 -23.18 1.27 21.50
C GLU A 280 -22.58 0.55 20.29
N ASP A 281 -21.26 0.36 20.25
CA ASP A 281 -20.59 -0.14 19.05
C ASP A 281 -20.46 -1.66 19.02
N ASP A 282 -21.23 -2.31 18.16
CA ASP A 282 -21.05 -3.73 17.84
C ASP A 282 -19.87 -3.98 16.87
N SER A 283 -19.33 -2.92 16.27
CA SER A 283 -18.20 -2.98 15.34
C SER A 283 -17.37 -1.71 15.36
N PHE A 284 -16.09 -1.80 15.00
CA PHE A 284 -15.19 -0.66 14.86
C PHE A 284 -14.39 -0.75 13.56
N SER A 285 -14.37 0.31 12.77
CA SER A 285 -13.55 0.42 11.56
C SER A 285 -12.32 1.27 11.85
N PHE A 286 -11.14 0.75 11.54
CA PHE A 286 -9.92 1.54 11.62
C PHE A 286 -9.78 2.52 10.44
N GLY A 287 -10.49 2.28 9.33
CA GLY A 287 -10.32 2.99 8.06
C GLY A 287 -9.33 2.29 7.13
N THR A 288 -8.70 3.05 6.23
CA THR A 288 -7.76 2.57 5.22
C THR A 288 -6.32 2.95 5.54
N LYS A 289 -5.36 2.11 5.13
CA LYS A 289 -3.93 2.43 5.08
C LYS A 289 -3.39 2.08 3.71
N GLU A 290 -2.74 3.04 3.06
CA GLU A 290 -2.09 2.83 1.77
C GLU A 290 -0.58 2.62 1.93
N THR A 291 -0.02 1.78 1.07
CA THR A 291 1.41 1.48 1.02
C THR A 291 1.81 1.21 -0.42
N THR A 292 2.78 1.95 -0.93
CA THR A 292 3.32 1.78 -2.29
C THR A 292 4.66 1.04 -2.25
N LYS A 293 4.87 0.10 -3.17
CA LYS A 293 6.15 -0.57 -3.40
C LYS A 293 6.47 -0.66 -4.88
N SER A 294 7.74 -0.51 -5.22
CA SER A 294 8.28 -0.89 -6.52
C SER A 294 8.56 -2.40 -6.54
N ILE A 295 8.10 -3.08 -7.58
CA ILE A 295 8.23 -4.52 -7.81
C ILE A 295 8.94 -4.70 -9.15
N GLU A 296 10.12 -5.32 -9.10
CA GLU A 296 10.88 -5.67 -10.29
C GLU A 296 10.43 -7.04 -10.81
N THR A 297 10.11 -7.12 -12.11
CA THR A 297 9.74 -8.33 -12.83
C THR A 297 10.75 -8.53 -13.96
N LYS A 298 11.21 -9.77 -14.17
CA LYS A 298 12.09 -10.04 -15.30
C LYS A 298 11.24 -10.16 -16.57
N LYS A 299 11.63 -9.45 -17.63
CA LYS A 299 11.19 -9.74 -18.99
C LYS A 299 11.96 -10.97 -19.50
N GLU A 300 11.28 -11.86 -20.23
CA GLU A 300 11.86 -13.09 -20.81
C GLU A 300 12.21 -12.95 -22.29
#